data_AF-A0A9W8NIX6-F1
#
_entry.id   AF-A0A9W8NIX6-F1
#
_cell.length_a   1.000
_cell.length_b   1.000
_cell.length_c   1.000
_cell.angle_alpha   90.00
_cell.angle_beta   90.00
_cell.angle_gamma   90.00
#
_symmetry.space_group_name_H-M   'P 1'
#
loop_
_entity.id
_entity.type
_entity.pdbx_description
1 polymer ?
#
loop_
_entity_poly.entity_id
_entity_poly.type
_entity_poly.pdbx_seq_one_letter_code
_entity_poly.pdbx_strand_id
1 'polypeptide(L)'
;MLLTIDLAAELLFNLVSFLGLKSICAKVLEDRTAGAKFREELLSCKQNILAHSRAGACNERDGIIIAADKATDRVIEEAMQMKGMMGCDDWPTALSPLFPRIKALCNRGSLVGGPGLAWEALVEVAAFCMYQWDGGDARVQGFGEEDCDEFHDEVDKIMLSICEAQKQDGKIPWLQGRREEISGLQKKAEDQNGGSFKYRYQRSLQFLEQL
;
A
#
# COMPACT_ATOMS: atom_id res chain seq x y z
N MET A 1 -23.39 -6.26 46.78
CA MET A 1 -24.57 -5.74 46.06
C MET A 1 -24.03 -4.87 44.92
N LEU A 2 -23.89 -5.44 43.71
CA LEU A 2 -23.47 -4.69 42.54
C LEU A 2 -24.69 -3.93 42.02
N LEU A 3 -24.66 -2.61 42.11
CA LEU A 3 -25.62 -1.74 41.44
C LEU A 3 -25.52 -2.01 39.94
N THR A 4 -26.46 -2.75 39.38
CA THR A 4 -26.72 -2.74 37.95
C THR A 4 -27.26 -1.37 37.63
N ILE A 5 -26.36 -0.47 37.23
CA ILE A 5 -26.75 0.82 36.67
C ILE A 5 -27.42 0.51 35.34
N ASP A 6 -28.73 0.73 35.26
CA ASP A 6 -29.49 0.65 34.03
C ASP A 6 -29.06 1.85 33.16
N LEU A 7 -27.97 1.67 32.42
CA LEU A 7 -27.47 2.68 31.50
C LEU A 7 -28.33 2.63 30.23
N ALA A 8 -28.93 3.77 29.88
CA ALA A 8 -29.64 3.92 28.62
C ALA A 8 -28.71 3.56 27.45
N ALA A 9 -29.21 2.80 26.48
CA ALA A 9 -28.44 2.30 25.35
C ALA A 9 -27.82 3.44 24.53
N GLU A 10 -28.50 4.59 24.46
CA GLU A 10 -28.07 5.81 23.80
C GLU A 10 -26.81 6.39 24.46
N LEU A 11 -26.71 6.32 25.79
CA LEU A 11 -25.53 6.78 26.53
C LEU A 11 -24.34 5.86 26.30
N LEU A 12 -24.58 4.55 26.28
CA LEU A 12 -23.54 3.57 25.95
C LEU A 12 -23.06 3.75 24.51
N PHE A 13 -23.97 3.97 23.57
CA PHE A 13 -23.65 4.16 22.15
C PHE A 13 -22.63 5.30 21.92
N ASN A 14 -22.75 6.40 22.65
CA ASN A 14 -21.82 7.53 22.56
C ASN A 14 -20.39 7.20 23.02
N LEU A 15 -20.22 6.13 23.80
CA LEU A 15 -18.91 5.67 24.28
C LEU A 15 -18.32 4.56 23.41
N VAL A 16 -19.09 4.02 22.45
CA VAL A 16 -18.68 2.90 21.62
C VAL A 16 -17.60 3.35 20.63
N SER A 17 -16.47 2.65 20.63
CA SER A 17 -15.43 2.84 19.63
C SER A 17 -15.92 2.41 18.24
N PHE A 18 -15.31 2.92 17.17
CA PHE A 18 -15.69 2.54 15.82
C PHE A 18 -15.58 1.02 15.56
N LEU A 19 -14.57 0.35 16.14
CA LEU A 19 -14.43 -1.10 16.05
C LEU A 19 -15.56 -1.81 16.79
N GLY A 20 -15.92 -1.33 17.98
CA GLY A 20 -17.08 -1.82 18.73
C GLY A 20 -18.37 -1.65 17.95
N LEU A 21 -18.56 -0.49 17.31
CA LEU A 21 -19.73 -0.20 16.48
C LEU A 21 -19.83 -1.15 15.30
N LYS A 22 -18.73 -1.38 14.56
CA LYS A 22 -18.68 -2.36 13.47
C LYS A 22 -19.04 -3.77 13.95
N SER A 23 -18.55 -4.19 15.11
CA SER A 23 -18.87 -5.51 15.68
C SER A 23 -20.34 -5.63 16.05
N ILE A 24 -20.94 -4.59 16.65
CA ILE A 24 -22.37 -4.56 16.97
C ILE A 24 -23.19 -4.64 15.68
N CYS A 25 -22.88 -3.81 14.68
CA CYS A 25 -23.56 -3.84 13.38
C CYS A 25 -23.44 -5.21 12.68
N ALA A 26 -22.29 -5.89 12.78
CA ALA A 26 -22.11 -7.23 12.25
C ALA A 26 -23.05 -8.24 12.92
N LYS A 27 -23.18 -8.20 14.26
CA LYS A 27 -24.16 -9.02 14.99
C LYS A 27 -25.60 -8.72 14.60
N VAL A 28 -25.94 -7.45 14.37
CA VAL A 28 -27.28 -7.05 13.90
C VAL A 28 -27.56 -7.59 12.50
N LEU A 29 -26.56 -7.65 11.61
CA LEU A 29 -26.71 -8.21 10.25
C LEU A 29 -27.00 -9.73 10.25
N GLU A 30 -26.61 -10.44 11.30
CA GLU A 30 -26.86 -11.87 11.48
C GLU A 30 -28.28 -12.15 12.00
N ASP A 31 -28.93 -11.18 12.64
CA ASP A 31 -30.32 -11.30 13.09
C ASP A 31 -31.29 -11.30 11.90
N ARG A 32 -32.24 -12.24 11.89
CA ARG A 32 -33.16 -12.44 10.75
C ARG A 32 -34.11 -11.26 10.54
N THR A 33 -34.54 -10.59 11.60
CA THR A 33 -35.58 -9.55 11.55
C THR A 33 -34.96 -8.15 11.56
N ALA A 34 -34.07 -7.88 12.52
CA ALA A 34 -33.34 -6.61 12.59
C ALA A 34 -32.34 -6.46 11.43
N GLY A 35 -31.70 -7.56 11.01
CA GLY A 35 -30.74 -7.54 9.91
C GLY A 35 -31.36 -7.19 8.56
N ALA A 36 -32.63 -7.54 8.31
CA ALA A 36 -33.31 -7.17 7.06
C ALA A 36 -33.45 -5.65 6.93
N LYS A 37 -33.98 -4.99 7.96
CA LYS A 37 -34.12 -3.53 8.01
C LYS A 37 -32.76 -2.83 7.99
N PHE A 38 -31.79 -3.35 8.75
CA PHE A 38 -30.45 -2.78 8.78
C PHE A 38 -29.76 -2.88 7.40
N ARG A 39 -29.93 -3.98 6.66
CA ARG A 39 -29.42 -4.10 5.27
C ARG A 39 -30.06 -3.08 4.35
N GLU A 40 -31.37 -2.85 4.45
CA GLU A 40 -32.06 -1.85 3.65
C GLU A 40 -31.48 -0.46 3.87
N GLU A 41 -31.29 -0.04 5.13
CA GLU A 41 -30.68 1.25 5.47
C GLU A 41 -29.21 1.34 5.03
N LEU A 42 -28.44 0.27 5.20
CA LEU A 42 -27.03 0.27 4.79
C LEU A 42 -26.90 0.38 3.26
N LEU A 43 -27.83 -0.22 2.52
CA LEU A 43 -27.90 -0.12 1.06
C LEU A 43 -28.47 1.23 0.59
N SER A 44 -29.35 1.87 1.36
CA SER A 44 -29.86 3.23 1.07
C SER A 44 -28.71 4.24 1.07
N CYS A 45 -27.74 4.05 1.96
CA CYS A 45 -26.54 4.89 2.08
C CYS A 45 -25.35 4.44 1.21
N LYS A 46 -25.48 3.38 0.38
CA LYS A 46 -24.35 2.74 -0.31
C LYS A 46 -23.47 3.71 -1.09
N GLN A 47 -24.07 4.67 -1.80
CA GLN A 47 -23.34 5.59 -2.66
C GLN A 47 -22.46 6.52 -1.83
N ASN A 48 -23.00 7.05 -0.73
CA ASN A 48 -22.26 7.92 0.19
C ASN A 48 -21.13 7.16 0.89
N ILE A 49 -21.40 5.94 1.34
CA ILE A 49 -20.39 5.07 1.98
C ILE A 49 -19.25 4.77 1.01
N LEU A 50 -19.56 4.38 -0.22
CA LEU A 50 -18.55 4.08 -1.25
C LEU A 50 -17.79 5.33 -1.68
N ALA A 51 -18.47 6.47 -1.89
CA ALA A 51 -17.82 7.72 -2.25
C ALA A 51 -16.84 8.18 -1.17
N HIS A 52 -17.27 8.17 0.09
CA HIS A 52 -16.41 8.51 1.23
C HIS A 52 -15.21 7.56 1.34
N SER A 53 -15.45 6.25 1.23
CA SER A 53 -14.38 5.26 1.35
C SER A 53 -13.38 5.31 0.20
N ARG A 54 -13.84 5.59 -1.03
CA ARG A 54 -12.98 5.80 -2.21
C ARG A 54 -12.14 7.06 -2.06
N ALA A 55 -12.75 8.19 -1.66
CA ALA A 55 -12.02 9.42 -1.40
C ALA A 55 -10.94 9.20 -0.32
N GLY A 56 -11.28 8.50 0.76
CA GLY A 56 -10.32 8.13 1.80
C GLY A 56 -9.22 7.17 1.32
N ALA A 57 -9.47 6.34 0.31
CA ALA A 57 -8.45 5.47 -0.28
C ALA A 57 -7.52 6.25 -1.23
N CYS A 58 -8.04 7.17 -2.04
CA CYS A 58 -7.23 8.07 -2.86
C CYS A 58 -6.34 8.96 -1.99
N ASN A 59 -6.89 9.56 -0.92
CA ASN A 59 -6.12 10.37 0.01
C ASN A 59 -5.00 9.55 0.69
N GLU A 60 -5.25 8.28 1.00
CA GLU A 60 -4.21 7.40 1.57
C GLU A 60 -3.10 7.12 0.55
N ARG A 61 -3.44 6.80 -0.70
CA ARG A 61 -2.47 6.64 -1.80
C ARG A 61 -1.60 7.88 -1.93
N ASP A 62 -2.22 9.05 -2.06
CA ASP A 62 -1.49 10.32 -2.22
C ASP A 62 -0.62 10.61 -0.99
N GLY A 63 -1.12 10.31 0.21
CA GLY A 63 -0.37 10.43 1.45
C GLY A 63 0.77 9.41 1.62
N ILE A 64 0.77 8.30 0.89
CA ILE A 64 1.89 7.37 0.82
C ILE A 64 2.95 7.92 -0.13
N ILE A 65 2.55 8.37 -1.32
CA ILE A 65 3.45 8.94 -2.34
C ILE A 65 4.17 10.19 -1.78
N ILE A 66 3.44 11.12 -1.17
CA ILE A 66 4.03 12.31 -0.53
C ILE A 66 4.97 11.93 0.61
N ALA A 67 4.67 10.84 1.35
CA ALA A 67 5.55 10.39 2.42
C ALA A 67 6.83 9.74 1.88
N ALA A 68 6.75 9.09 0.72
CA ALA A 68 7.92 8.59 0.00
C ALA A 68 8.81 9.76 -0.40
N ASP A 69 8.30 10.73 -1.15
CA ASP A 69 9.03 11.96 -1.55
C ASP A 69 9.73 12.63 -0.36
N LYS A 70 9.02 12.80 0.76
CA LYS A 70 9.61 13.41 1.96
C LYS A 70 10.68 12.55 2.61
N ALA A 71 10.51 11.23 2.60
CA ALA A 71 11.51 10.32 3.14
C ALA A 71 12.78 10.38 2.30
N THR A 72 12.62 10.42 0.97
CA THR A 72 13.72 10.51 0.02
C THR A 72 14.45 11.84 0.07
N ASP A 73 13.72 12.95 0.18
CA ASP A 73 14.30 14.29 0.34
C ASP A 73 15.16 14.36 1.62
N ARG A 74 14.70 13.73 2.71
CA ARG A 74 15.48 13.67 3.96
C ARG A 74 16.76 12.87 3.80
N VAL A 75 16.72 11.72 3.12
CA VAL A 75 17.94 10.93 2.83
C VAL A 75 18.94 11.78 2.03
N ILE A 76 18.46 12.56 1.06
CA ILE A 76 19.31 13.47 0.28
C ILE A 76 19.90 14.57 1.18
N GLU A 77 19.08 15.22 2.00
CA GLU A 77 19.53 16.28 2.93
C GLU A 77 20.59 15.75 3.91
N GLU A 78 20.39 14.56 4.47
CA GLU A 78 21.34 13.90 5.37
C GLU A 78 22.65 13.55 4.65
N ALA A 79 22.57 13.04 3.42
CA ALA A 79 23.74 12.76 2.61
C ALA A 79 24.55 14.03 2.31
N MET A 80 23.88 15.14 1.98
CA MET A 80 24.53 16.44 1.75
C MET A 80 25.28 16.94 3.00
N GLN A 81 24.70 16.74 4.20
CA GLN A 81 25.38 17.05 5.46
C GLN A 81 26.61 16.18 5.70
N MET A 82 26.63 14.95 5.18
CA MET A 82 27.74 14.00 5.27
C MET A 82 28.74 14.10 4.09
N LYS A 83 28.92 15.31 3.53
CA LYS A 83 29.79 15.58 2.36
C LYS A 83 29.37 14.84 1.10
N GLY A 84 28.06 14.64 0.95
CA GLY A 84 27.50 13.88 -0.14
C GLY A 84 27.91 12.42 -0.05
N MET A 85 27.73 11.77 1.10
CA MET A 85 27.87 10.31 1.23
C MET A 85 26.59 9.72 1.81
N MET A 86 26.11 8.63 1.22
CA MET A 86 24.95 7.86 1.70
C MET A 86 25.29 6.37 1.75
N GLY A 87 24.68 5.64 2.68
CA GLY A 87 24.64 4.19 2.67
C GLY A 87 23.67 3.67 1.61
N CYS A 88 23.95 2.49 1.07
CA CYS A 88 23.04 1.78 0.16
C CYS A 88 21.66 1.53 0.80
N ASP A 89 21.63 1.32 2.12
CA ASP A 89 20.41 0.98 2.86
C ASP A 89 19.57 2.19 3.29
N ASP A 90 20.04 3.42 3.11
CA ASP A 90 19.36 4.61 3.64
C ASP A 90 17.96 4.78 3.00
N TRP A 91 17.86 4.53 1.69
CA TRP A 91 16.60 4.58 0.93
C TRP A 91 15.65 3.45 1.32
N PRO A 92 16.05 2.16 1.26
CA PRO A 92 15.26 1.06 1.81
C PRO A 92 14.75 1.30 3.23
N THR A 93 15.61 1.80 4.12
CA THR A 93 15.28 2.07 5.53
C THR A 93 14.23 3.17 5.66
N ALA A 94 14.35 4.23 4.87
CA ALA A 94 13.42 5.35 4.89
C ALA A 94 12.04 4.99 4.29
N LEU A 95 12.00 4.08 3.30
CA LEU A 95 10.78 3.74 2.56
C LEU A 95 10.03 2.51 3.10
N SER A 96 10.72 1.54 3.70
CA SER A 96 10.10 0.32 4.27
C SER A 96 8.93 0.58 5.24
N PRO A 97 8.95 1.64 6.08
CA PRO A 97 7.81 1.99 6.94
C PRO A 97 6.50 2.30 6.19
N LEU A 98 6.53 2.48 4.87
CA LEU A 98 5.35 2.70 4.05
C LEU A 98 4.63 1.39 3.66
N PHE A 99 5.32 0.24 3.68
CA PHE A 99 4.75 -1.05 3.28
C PHE A 99 3.49 -1.45 4.08
N PRO A 100 3.41 -1.28 5.42
CA PRO A 100 2.18 -1.56 6.15
C PRO A 100 0.99 -0.71 5.69
N ARG A 101 1.22 0.55 5.28
CA ARG A 101 0.17 1.44 4.76
C ARG A 101 -0.32 0.97 3.39
N ILE A 102 0.59 0.55 2.51
CA ILE A 102 0.27 -0.03 1.20
C ILE A 102 -0.55 -1.31 1.35
N LYS A 103 -0.13 -2.22 2.25
CA LYS A 103 -0.88 -3.45 2.57
C LYS A 103 -2.28 -3.12 3.11
N ALA A 104 -2.39 -2.15 4.01
CA ALA A 104 -3.67 -1.70 4.54
C ALA A 104 -4.57 -1.09 3.45
N LEU A 105 -4.02 -0.36 2.49
CA LEU A 105 -4.73 0.18 1.33
C LEU A 105 -5.26 -0.94 0.43
N CYS A 106 -4.44 -1.95 0.13
CA CYS A 106 -4.85 -3.14 -0.60
C CYS A 106 -6.03 -3.86 0.09
N ASN A 107 -5.94 -4.04 1.42
CA ASN A 107 -6.96 -4.68 2.24
C ASN A 107 -8.29 -3.93 2.34
N ARG A 108 -8.39 -2.70 1.78
CA ARG A 108 -9.69 -2.02 1.66
C ARG A 108 -10.61 -2.65 0.60
N GLY A 109 -10.07 -3.50 -0.28
CA GLY A 109 -10.83 -4.31 -1.24
C GLY A 109 -11.26 -3.56 -2.52
N SER A 110 -11.74 -4.31 -3.51
CA SER A 110 -12.05 -3.79 -4.85
C SER A 110 -13.23 -2.82 -4.94
N LEU A 111 -14.21 -2.90 -4.03
CA LEU A 111 -15.35 -1.98 -4.03
C LEU A 111 -14.92 -0.50 -3.95
N VAL A 112 -13.78 -0.25 -3.31
CA VAL A 112 -13.17 1.08 -3.18
C VAL A 112 -11.90 1.26 -4.03
N GLY A 113 -11.55 0.28 -4.86
CA GLY A 113 -10.34 0.32 -5.68
C GLY A 113 -9.04 0.08 -4.92
N GLY A 114 -9.10 -0.47 -3.70
CA GLY A 114 -7.95 -0.61 -2.79
C GLY A 114 -6.71 -1.25 -3.43
N PRO A 115 -6.81 -2.46 -4.03
CA PRO A 115 -5.66 -3.11 -4.66
C PRO A 115 -5.03 -2.30 -5.81
N GLY A 116 -5.85 -1.64 -6.64
CA GLY A 116 -5.35 -0.79 -7.73
C GLY A 116 -4.61 0.45 -7.21
N LEU A 117 -5.16 1.12 -6.20
CA LEU A 117 -4.52 2.28 -5.57
C LEU A 117 -3.25 1.89 -4.80
N ALA A 118 -3.22 0.70 -4.19
CA ALA A 118 -2.03 0.16 -3.55
C ALA A 118 -0.92 -0.13 -4.56
N TRP A 119 -1.26 -0.63 -5.76
CA TRP A 119 -0.32 -0.81 -6.85
C TRP A 119 0.33 0.50 -7.26
N GLU A 120 -0.49 1.53 -7.53
CA GLU A 120 -0.02 2.88 -7.90
C GLU A 120 0.97 3.41 -6.86
N ALA A 121 0.63 3.35 -5.56
CA ALA A 121 1.53 3.79 -4.50
C ALA A 121 2.82 2.97 -4.42
N LEU A 122 2.75 1.65 -4.58
CA LEU A 122 3.91 0.76 -4.48
C LEU A 122 4.90 0.97 -5.64
N VAL A 123 4.40 1.17 -6.85
CA VAL A 123 5.23 1.45 -8.04
C VAL A 123 6.03 2.73 -7.85
N GLU A 124 5.40 3.79 -7.33
CA GLU A 124 6.08 5.06 -7.03
C GLU A 124 7.13 4.87 -5.92
N VAL A 125 6.77 4.20 -4.82
CA VAL A 125 7.73 3.90 -3.73
C VAL A 125 8.93 3.09 -4.22
N ALA A 126 8.69 2.06 -5.04
CA ALA A 126 9.73 1.21 -5.58
C ALA A 126 10.64 1.96 -6.57
N ALA A 127 10.11 2.95 -7.29
CA ALA A 127 10.88 3.76 -8.24
C ALA A 127 12.06 4.47 -7.57
N PHE A 128 11.91 4.94 -6.34
CA PHE A 128 12.97 5.66 -5.62
C PHE A 128 14.19 4.78 -5.27
N CYS A 129 13.98 3.50 -4.96
CA CYS A 129 15.07 2.56 -4.66
C CYS A 129 15.80 2.01 -5.90
N MET A 130 15.44 2.45 -7.11
CA MET A 130 16.07 1.99 -8.35
C MET A 130 17.01 3.03 -8.98
N TYR A 131 17.10 4.24 -8.43
CA TYR A 131 18.00 5.28 -8.93
C TYR A 131 19.37 5.19 -8.26
N GLN A 132 20.43 5.17 -9.08
CA GLN A 132 21.75 5.60 -8.64
C GLN A 132 21.87 7.08 -9.01
N TRP A 133 22.30 7.91 -8.07
CA TRP A 133 22.20 9.36 -8.22
C TRP A 133 23.44 9.92 -8.93
N ASP A 134 23.29 10.28 -10.20
CA ASP A 134 24.39 10.66 -11.09
C ASP A 134 24.62 12.18 -11.18
N GLY A 135 24.96 12.79 -10.05
CA GLY A 135 25.86 13.94 -10.10
C GLY A 135 25.28 15.31 -9.77
N GLY A 136 25.17 15.56 -8.47
CA GLY A 136 25.21 16.92 -7.92
C GLY A 136 25.52 17.05 -6.42
N ASP A 137 26.21 16.09 -5.78
CA ASP A 137 26.57 15.99 -4.33
C ASP A 137 25.89 14.97 -3.36
N ALA A 138 25.79 13.69 -3.75
CA ALA A 138 25.71 12.52 -2.88
C ALA A 138 26.26 11.29 -3.62
N ARG A 139 27.19 10.57 -2.99
CA ARG A 139 27.86 9.36 -3.48
C ARG A 139 27.46 8.22 -2.57
N VAL A 140 27.00 7.12 -3.16
CA VAL A 140 26.72 5.89 -2.38
C VAL A 140 28.06 5.26 -1.97
N GLN A 141 28.22 4.94 -0.69
CA GLN A 141 29.38 4.25 -0.16
C GLN A 141 29.03 2.77 0.06
N GLY A 142 29.76 1.88 -0.63
CA GLY A 142 29.49 0.43 -0.60
C GLY A 142 28.58 0.03 -1.75
N PHE A 143 29.10 -0.75 -2.70
CA PHE A 143 28.30 -1.31 -3.78
C PHE A 143 28.25 -2.83 -3.64
N GLY A 144 27.10 -3.31 -3.19
CA GLY A 144 26.63 -4.69 -3.34
C GLY A 144 25.15 -4.68 -3.73
N GLU A 145 24.81 -5.34 -4.82
CA GLU A 145 23.42 -5.62 -5.23
C GLU A 145 22.60 -6.33 -4.14
N GLU A 146 23.29 -7.06 -3.26
CA GLU A 146 22.72 -7.84 -2.16
C GLU A 146 22.17 -6.95 -1.02
N ASP A 147 22.54 -5.67 -0.97
CA ASP A 147 22.22 -4.79 0.16
C ASP A 147 20.73 -4.36 0.16
N CYS A 148 20.08 -4.22 -1.00
CA CYS A 148 18.66 -3.86 -1.11
C CYS A 148 17.72 -5.06 -1.38
N ASP A 149 18.22 -6.30 -1.38
CA ASP A 149 17.46 -7.49 -1.78
C ASP A 149 16.22 -7.71 -0.91
N GLU A 150 16.31 -7.47 0.40
CA GLU A 150 15.17 -7.63 1.30
C GLU A 150 14.03 -6.64 1.00
N PHE A 151 14.38 -5.40 0.64
CA PHE A 151 13.40 -4.39 0.23
C PHE A 151 12.70 -4.79 -1.06
N HIS A 152 13.46 -5.18 -2.09
CA HIS A 152 12.89 -5.57 -3.37
C HIS A 152 12.12 -6.90 -3.31
N ASP A 153 12.53 -7.85 -2.46
CA ASP A 153 11.76 -9.07 -2.17
C ASP A 153 10.42 -8.73 -1.51
N GLU A 154 10.40 -7.75 -0.58
CA GLU A 154 9.17 -7.30 0.03
C GLU A 154 8.26 -6.56 -0.96
N VAL A 155 8.81 -5.72 -1.84
CA VAL A 155 8.07 -5.11 -2.95
C VAL A 155 7.44 -6.18 -3.83
N ASP A 156 8.19 -7.22 -4.23
CA ASP A 156 7.67 -8.31 -5.07
C ASP A 156 6.54 -9.08 -4.36
N LYS A 157 6.66 -9.35 -3.05
CA LYS A 157 5.58 -9.99 -2.27
C LYS A 157 4.31 -9.14 -2.26
N ILE A 158 4.43 -7.82 -2.10
CA ILE A 158 3.26 -6.94 -2.07
C ILE A 158 2.65 -6.83 -3.46
N MET A 159 3.46 -6.69 -4.52
CA MET A 159 3.00 -6.72 -5.91
C MET A 159 2.21 -8.00 -6.20
N LEU A 160 2.75 -9.17 -5.85
CA LEU A 160 2.07 -10.45 -6.01
C LEU A 160 0.74 -10.49 -5.27
N SER A 161 0.73 -10.07 -3.99
CA SER A 161 -0.50 -10.06 -3.18
C SER A 161 -1.59 -9.16 -3.79
N ILE A 162 -1.22 -8.02 -4.35
CA ILE A 162 -2.14 -7.14 -5.09
C ILE A 162 -2.67 -7.84 -6.35
N CYS A 163 -1.80 -8.49 -7.13
CA CYS A 163 -2.17 -9.22 -8.33
C CYS A 163 -3.14 -10.38 -8.01
N GLU A 164 -2.90 -11.12 -6.92
CA GLU A 164 -3.79 -12.18 -6.44
C GLU A 164 -5.16 -11.65 -6.04
N ALA A 165 -5.21 -10.53 -5.30
CA ALA A 165 -6.48 -9.89 -4.92
C ALA A 165 -7.28 -9.46 -6.16
N GLN A 166 -6.62 -8.89 -7.16
CA GLN A 166 -7.26 -8.50 -8.43
C GLN A 166 -7.76 -9.71 -9.22
N LYS A 167 -7.02 -10.83 -9.23
CA LYS A 167 -7.47 -12.08 -9.86
C LYS A 167 -8.69 -12.66 -9.17
N GLN A 168 -8.70 -12.69 -7.83
CA GLN A 168 -9.85 -13.15 -7.04
C GLN A 168 -11.11 -12.34 -7.33
N ASP A 169 -10.96 -11.03 -7.58
CA ASP A 169 -12.04 -10.13 -7.95
C ASP A 169 -12.38 -10.14 -9.46
N GLY A 170 -11.81 -11.09 -10.22
CA GLY A 170 -12.07 -11.27 -11.66
C GLY A 170 -11.53 -10.16 -12.55
N LYS A 171 -10.56 -9.37 -12.08
CA LYS A 171 -9.99 -8.21 -12.78
C LYS A 171 -8.85 -8.59 -13.74
N ILE A 172 -9.06 -9.64 -14.54
CA ILE A 172 -8.07 -10.10 -15.53
C ILE A 172 -7.61 -9.00 -16.50
N PRO A 173 -8.50 -8.13 -17.05
CA PRO A 173 -8.05 -7.04 -17.93
C PRO A 173 -7.10 -6.04 -17.26
N TRP A 174 -7.22 -5.82 -15.94
CA TRP A 174 -6.32 -4.94 -15.20
C TRP A 174 -4.91 -5.54 -15.08
N LEU A 175 -4.83 -6.87 -14.95
CA LEU A 175 -3.58 -7.62 -14.81
C LEU A 175 -2.75 -7.65 -16.11
N GLN A 176 -3.41 -7.65 -17.27
CA GLN A 176 -2.76 -7.77 -18.58
C GLN A 176 -1.74 -6.66 -18.88
N GLY A 177 -1.88 -5.47 -18.28
CA GLY A 177 -0.94 -4.36 -18.46
C GLY A 177 0.11 -4.20 -17.36
N ARG A 178 0.14 -5.09 -16.35
CA ARG A 178 1.05 -4.95 -15.21
C ARG A 178 2.47 -5.41 -15.53
N ARG A 179 2.62 -6.31 -16.51
CA ARG A 179 3.93 -6.83 -16.93
C ARG A 179 4.80 -5.72 -17.50
N GLU A 180 4.22 -4.83 -18.31
CA GLU A 180 4.90 -3.69 -18.90
C GLU A 180 5.35 -2.70 -17.83
N GLU A 181 4.55 -2.48 -16.79
CA GLU A 181 4.91 -1.59 -15.68
C GLU A 181 6.09 -2.16 -14.86
N ILE A 182 6.05 -3.45 -14.52
CA ILE A 182 7.20 -4.13 -13.88
C ILE A 182 8.44 -4.06 -14.78
N SER A 183 8.28 -4.30 -16.08
CA SER A 183 9.38 -4.20 -17.05
C SER A 183 9.93 -2.76 -17.15
N GLY A 184 9.06 -1.76 -17.05
CA GLY A 184 9.45 -0.35 -17.02
C GLY A 184 10.26 0.00 -15.77
N LEU A 185 9.91 -0.57 -14.62
CA LEU A 185 10.71 -0.44 -13.40
C LEU A 185 12.10 -1.06 -13.58
N GLN A 186 12.18 -2.27 -14.14
CA GLN A 186 13.44 -2.96 -14.42
C GLN A 186 14.35 -2.18 -15.37
N LYS A 187 13.80 -1.67 -16.49
CA LYS A 187 14.56 -0.88 -17.46
C LYS A 187 15.14 0.41 -16.87
N LYS A 188 14.38 1.09 -16.01
CA LYS A 188 14.87 2.30 -15.32
C LYS A 188 16.11 2.00 -14.47
N ALA A 189 16.18 0.81 -13.87
CA ALA A 189 17.38 0.38 -13.17
C ALA A 189 18.53 0.10 -14.15
N GLU A 190 18.30 -0.63 -15.25
CA GLU A 190 19.32 -1.00 -16.25
C GLU A 190 19.95 0.21 -16.97
N ASP A 191 19.15 1.17 -17.44
CA ASP A 191 19.58 2.29 -18.29
C ASP A 191 20.55 3.25 -17.58
N GLN A 192 20.56 3.27 -16.24
CA GLN A 192 21.35 4.22 -15.46
C GLN A 192 22.74 3.71 -15.07
N ASN A 193 23.01 2.39 -15.09
CA ASN A 193 24.25 1.85 -14.51
C ASN A 193 25.09 0.98 -15.45
N GLY A 194 24.69 0.82 -16.71
CA GLY A 194 25.47 0.05 -17.70
C GLY A 194 25.72 -1.42 -17.32
N GLY A 195 24.98 -1.94 -16.33
CA GLY A 195 25.09 -3.28 -15.75
C GLY A 195 23.72 -3.89 -15.50
N SER A 196 23.65 -5.23 -15.54
CA SER A 196 22.42 -5.99 -15.31
C SER A 196 22.03 -5.92 -13.82
N PHE A 197 21.03 -5.12 -13.46
CA PHE A 197 20.37 -5.28 -12.15
C PHE A 197 19.55 -6.58 -12.12
N LYS A 198 19.66 -7.37 -11.05
CA LYS A 198 18.87 -8.59 -10.86
C LYS A 198 17.52 -8.36 -10.18
N TYR A 199 17.09 -7.13 -9.90
CA TYR A 199 15.75 -6.88 -9.33
C TYR A 199 14.65 -7.25 -10.31
N ARG A 200 14.23 -8.51 -10.25
CA ARG A 200 13.41 -9.12 -11.30
C ARG A 200 11.94 -9.22 -10.97
N TYR A 201 11.52 -8.84 -9.76
CA TYR A 201 10.13 -8.96 -9.29
C TYR A 201 9.50 -10.29 -9.76
N GLN A 202 10.28 -11.36 -9.59
CA GLN A 202 10.14 -12.58 -10.37
C GLN A 202 8.87 -13.33 -10.01
N ARG A 203 8.41 -13.25 -8.75
CA ARG A 203 7.17 -13.89 -8.34
C ARG A 203 5.97 -13.23 -9.02
N SER A 204 5.94 -11.90 -9.04
CA SER A 204 4.90 -11.13 -9.71
C SER A 204 4.89 -11.38 -11.22
N LEU A 205 6.06 -11.39 -11.86
CA LEU A 205 6.16 -11.70 -13.30
C LEU A 205 5.69 -13.12 -13.63
N GLN A 206 6.14 -14.12 -12.87
CA GLN A 206 5.72 -15.51 -13.07
C GLN A 206 4.20 -15.68 -12.90
N PHE A 207 3.60 -14.98 -11.94
CA PHE A 207 2.15 -14.97 -11.77
C PHE A 207 1.45 -14.39 -13.00
N LEU A 208 1.94 -13.26 -13.52
CA LEU A 208 1.34 -12.59 -14.68
C LEU A 208 1.50 -13.37 -15.98
N GLU A 209 2.57 -14.17 -16.12
CA GLU A 209 2.80 -15.04 -17.28
C GLU A 209 1.84 -16.25 -17.35
N GLN A 210 1.16 -16.56 -16.25
CA GLN A 210 0.21 -17.68 -16.13
C GLN A 210 -1.25 -17.26 -16.35
N LEU A 211 -1.52 -15.98 -16.67
CA LEU A 211 -2.85 -15.42 -16.89
C LEU A 211 -3.25 -15.44 -18.36
#